data_AF-A0A924IEX4-F1
#
_entry.id   AF-A0A924IEX4-F1
#
_cell.length_a   1.000
_cell.length_b   1.000
_cell.length_c   1.000
_cell.angle_alpha   90.00
_cell.angle_beta   90.00
_cell.angle_gamma   90.00
#
_symmetry.space_group_name_H-M   'P 1'
#
loop_
_entity.id
_entity.type
_entity.pdbx_description
1 polymer ?
#
loop_
_entity_poly.entity_id
_entity_poly.type
_entity_poly.pdbx_seq_one_letter_code
_entity_poly.pdbx_strand_id
1 'polypeptide(L)'
;MNGLKVLMGLMVVSLMSTSCVSLNGNIDVKQMMAAKKKSGFLNLKTTEIQIQPGLYSAELKINSDKNYTLKLDGQNKILIPIKASKDLNVPSNGHVFMSHNDINQPFDLSGEISTDIQDSDRTDAVEDCTFTVTENHCQKICDKPDACSIVCKDVQVTINGRHEVSFHYRTTHRDLSIDFLKADKPEVLASFHGTDTETDRITDYSGVCR
;
A
#
# COMPACT_ATOMS: atom_id res chain seq x y z
N MET A 1 -29.70 -6.01 40.81
CA MET A 1 -29.87 -4.82 39.95
C MET A 1 -28.71 -4.80 38.96
N ASN A 2 -28.95 -5.38 37.79
CA ASN A 2 -28.03 -5.36 36.65
C ASN A 2 -28.30 -4.08 35.87
N GLY A 3 -27.28 -3.28 35.59
CA GLY A 3 -27.45 -1.99 34.95
C GLY A 3 -26.16 -1.47 34.35
N LEU A 4 -25.81 -2.06 33.20
CA LEU A 4 -25.19 -1.40 32.05
C LEU A 4 -23.91 -0.59 32.32
N LYS A 5 -22.77 -1.28 32.31
CA LYS A 5 -21.47 -0.66 32.03
C LYS A 5 -20.89 -1.26 30.75
N VAL A 6 -20.31 -0.38 29.94
CA VAL A 6 -19.36 -0.64 28.85
C VAL A 6 -19.96 -1.17 27.55
N LEU A 7 -20.13 -0.26 26.58
CA LEU A 7 -19.84 -0.55 25.17
C LEU A 7 -19.63 0.77 24.43
N MET A 8 -18.52 1.43 24.77
CA MET A 8 -17.93 2.49 23.97
C MET A 8 -16.49 2.06 23.72
N GLY A 9 -16.21 1.72 22.48
CA GLY A 9 -14.88 1.28 22.06
C GLY A 9 -14.95 0.03 21.21
N LEU A 10 -14.99 0.20 19.88
CA LEU A 10 -14.14 -0.52 18.94
C LEU A 10 -14.35 0.02 17.52
N MET A 11 -13.27 -0.03 16.73
CA MET A 11 -13.16 0.25 15.29
C MET A 11 -12.94 1.71 14.83
N VAL A 12 -11.73 2.23 15.09
CA VAL A 12 -11.02 3.09 14.10
C VAL A 12 -9.54 2.73 14.06
N VAL A 13 -9.19 1.45 13.96
CA VAL A 13 -7.79 1.03 13.76
C VAL A 13 -7.76 -0.19 12.85
N SER A 14 -7.82 0.02 11.52
CA SER A 14 -7.38 -0.96 10.51
C SER A 14 -7.58 -0.42 9.07
N LEU A 15 -6.99 0.73 8.72
CA LEU A 15 -6.92 1.17 7.32
C LEU A 15 -5.49 1.45 6.81
N MET A 16 -4.45 1.17 7.61
CA MET A 16 -3.08 1.57 7.27
C MET A 16 -2.20 0.42 6.74
N SER A 17 -2.80 -0.70 6.33
CA SER A 17 -2.02 -1.83 5.81
C SER A 17 -2.67 -2.39 4.56
N THR A 18 -2.38 -1.76 3.41
CA THR A 18 -1.97 -2.40 2.13
C THR A 18 -1.91 -1.42 0.94
N SER A 19 -1.42 -0.18 1.08
CA SER A 19 -0.85 0.49 -0.10
C SER A 19 0.63 0.17 -0.15
N CYS A 20 1.04 -0.62 -1.15
CA CYS A 20 2.43 -0.69 -1.55
C CYS A 20 2.80 0.70 -2.07
N VAL A 21 3.40 1.54 -1.23
CA VAL A 21 3.82 2.89 -1.61
C VAL A 21 5.04 2.79 -2.52
N SER A 22 5.03 3.54 -3.62
CA SER A 22 6.14 3.62 -4.58
C SER A 22 6.57 5.08 -4.72
N LEU A 23 7.78 5.40 -4.27
CA LEU A 23 8.38 6.72 -4.47
C LEU A 23 9.14 6.72 -5.79
N ASN A 24 8.70 7.54 -6.75
CA ASN A 24 9.33 7.66 -8.05
C ASN A 24 10.28 8.86 -8.07
N GLY A 25 11.44 8.70 -8.70
CA GLY A 25 12.43 9.77 -8.72
C GLY A 25 13.71 9.40 -9.44
N ASN A 26 14.82 9.97 -8.98
CA ASN A 26 16.14 9.74 -9.57
C ASN A 26 17.16 9.41 -8.48
N ILE A 27 18.16 8.63 -8.86
CA ILE A 27 19.39 8.44 -8.09
C ILE A 27 20.58 8.97 -8.87
N ASP A 28 21.35 9.86 -8.25
CA ASP A 28 22.63 10.34 -8.75
C ASP A 28 23.76 9.55 -8.08
N VAL A 29 24.37 8.63 -8.82
CA VAL A 29 25.50 7.83 -8.36
C VAL A 29 26.77 8.64 -8.60
N LYS A 30 27.35 9.18 -7.51
CA LYS A 30 28.52 10.08 -7.56
C LYS A 30 29.82 9.30 -7.70
N GLN A 31 29.88 8.11 -7.13
CA GLN A 31 31.03 7.22 -7.18
C GLN A 31 30.59 5.78 -7.45
N MET A 32 31.49 4.95 -7.99
CA MET A 32 31.21 3.54 -8.18
C MET A 32 30.81 2.91 -6.84
N MET A 33 29.65 2.23 -6.80
CA MET A 33 29.13 1.63 -5.58
C MET A 33 28.77 0.17 -5.77
N ALA A 34 29.06 -0.64 -4.75
CA ALA A 34 28.60 -2.02 -4.70
C ALA A 34 27.15 -2.08 -4.20
N ALA A 35 26.36 -3.01 -4.72
CA ALA A 35 25.03 -3.30 -4.20
C ALA A 35 24.72 -4.79 -4.32
N LYS A 36 24.05 -5.37 -3.32
CA LYS A 36 23.52 -6.72 -3.41
C LYS A 36 22.16 -6.67 -4.11
N LYS A 37 22.01 -7.37 -5.24
CA LYS A 37 20.75 -7.52 -5.97
C LYS A 37 20.22 -8.95 -5.90
N LYS A 38 18.90 -9.13 -6.06
CA LYS A 38 18.31 -10.46 -6.27
C LYS A 38 18.60 -10.96 -7.69
N SER A 39 18.87 -12.25 -7.84
CA SER A 39 19.14 -12.91 -9.12
C SER A 39 18.72 -14.39 -9.13
N GLY A 40 18.72 -15.00 -10.33
CA GLY A 40 18.36 -16.41 -10.55
C GLY A 40 16.87 -16.67 -10.82
N PHE A 41 16.55 -17.91 -11.24
CA PHE A 41 15.18 -18.38 -11.40
C PHE A 41 14.45 -18.27 -10.04
N LEU A 42 13.35 -17.52 -9.99
CA LEU A 42 12.57 -17.17 -8.78
C LEU A 42 13.22 -16.18 -7.78
N ASN A 43 14.26 -15.42 -8.16
CA ASN A 43 14.87 -14.39 -7.28
C ASN A 43 15.44 -14.93 -5.94
N LEU A 44 15.88 -16.19 -5.93
CA LEU A 44 16.37 -16.87 -4.72
C LEU A 44 17.84 -16.61 -4.39
N LYS A 45 18.64 -16.14 -5.35
CA LYS A 45 20.07 -15.85 -5.15
C LYS A 45 20.29 -14.35 -4.94
N THR A 46 21.33 -14.03 -4.18
CA THR A 46 21.81 -12.65 -4.03
C THR A 46 23.19 -12.56 -4.66
N THR A 47 23.39 -11.58 -5.53
CA THR A 47 24.67 -11.33 -6.20
C THR A 47 25.06 -9.88 -6.01
N GLU A 48 26.34 -9.63 -5.74
CA GLU A 48 26.87 -8.28 -5.71
C GLU A 48 27.08 -7.75 -7.14
N ILE A 49 26.75 -6.48 -7.35
CA ILE A 49 26.96 -5.76 -8.60
C ILE A 49 27.67 -4.44 -8.32
N GLN A 50 28.39 -3.94 -9.32
CA GLN A 50 28.95 -2.59 -9.30
C GLN A 50 28.07 -1.67 -10.13
N ILE A 51 27.62 -0.58 -9.53
CA ILE A 51 26.84 0.47 -10.17
C ILE A 51 27.81 1.60 -10.50
N GLN A 52 27.87 1.98 -11.77
CA GLN A 52 28.78 3.03 -12.23
C GLN A 52 28.23 4.42 -11.89
N PRO A 53 29.10 5.45 -11.81
CA PRO A 53 28.66 6.82 -11.68
C PRO A 53 27.70 7.23 -12.81
N GLY A 54 26.66 7.99 -12.46
CA GLY A 54 25.65 8.46 -13.40
C GLY A 54 24.29 8.72 -12.76
N LEU A 55 23.43 9.39 -13.51
CA LEU A 55 22.05 9.67 -13.13
C LEU A 55 21.12 8.58 -13.68
N TYR A 56 20.32 7.98 -12.81
CA TYR A 56 19.37 6.92 -13.15
C TYR A 56 17.96 7.28 -12.69
N SER A 57 16.96 6.98 -13.52
CA SER A 57 15.57 6.92 -13.06
C SER A 57 15.44 5.78 -12.05
N ALA A 58 14.76 6.03 -10.95
CA ALA A 58 14.66 5.10 -9.84
C ALA A 58 13.26 5.09 -9.23
N GLU A 59 12.87 3.94 -8.70
CA GLU A 59 11.62 3.73 -7.97
C GLU A 59 11.93 3.00 -6.66
N LEU A 60 11.63 3.60 -5.52
CA LEU A 60 11.72 2.97 -4.21
C LEU A 60 10.34 2.42 -3.83
N LYS A 61 10.21 1.10 -3.82
CA LYS A 61 8.99 0.40 -3.38
C LYS A 61 9.05 0.06 -1.91
N ILE A 62 8.05 0.48 -1.16
CA ILE A 62 7.81 0.10 0.23
C ILE A 62 6.83 -1.08 0.21
N ASN A 63 7.35 -2.30 0.36
CA ASN A 63 6.53 -3.51 0.36
C ASN A 63 6.00 -3.85 1.77
N SER A 64 6.78 -3.50 2.79
CA SER A 64 6.38 -3.54 4.21
C SER A 64 7.29 -2.60 5.01
N ASP A 65 6.96 -2.41 6.28
CA ASP A 65 7.79 -1.82 7.34
C ASP A 65 9.29 -2.21 7.33
N LYS A 66 9.62 -3.42 6.87
CA LYS A 66 10.98 -3.98 6.85
C LYS A 66 11.52 -4.25 5.45
N ASN A 67 10.68 -4.18 4.42
CA ASN A 67 11.01 -4.68 3.09
C ASN A 67 10.84 -3.58 2.05
N TYR A 68 11.96 -3.00 1.66
CA TYR A 68 12.04 -1.98 0.63
C TYR A 68 12.74 -2.55 -0.60
N THR A 69 12.43 -2.04 -1.79
CA THR A 69 13.12 -2.40 -3.02
C THR A 69 13.41 -1.16 -3.83
N LEU A 70 14.67 -0.85 -4.01
CA LEU A 70 15.11 0.18 -4.95
C LEU A 70 15.25 -0.46 -6.32
N LYS A 71 14.46 0.02 -7.26
CA LYS A 71 14.53 -0.32 -8.68
C LYS A 71 15.27 0.80 -9.40
N LEU A 72 16.32 0.43 -10.14
CA LEU A 72 17.01 1.34 -11.05
C LEU A 72 16.63 0.98 -12.48
N ASP A 73 16.14 1.98 -13.21
CA ASP A 73 15.79 1.84 -14.62
C ASP A 73 17.00 2.18 -15.50
N GLY A 74 17.23 1.34 -16.51
CA GLY A 74 18.38 1.37 -17.40
C GLY A 74 18.29 0.23 -18.43
N GLN A 75 19.38 -0.08 -19.14
CA GLN A 75 19.40 -1.17 -20.14
C GLN A 75 19.01 -2.53 -19.55
N ASN A 76 19.32 -2.75 -18.26
CA ASN A 76 18.88 -3.90 -17.50
C ASN A 76 18.25 -3.42 -16.20
N LYS A 77 17.06 -3.94 -15.87
CA LYS A 77 16.38 -3.64 -14.62
C LYS A 77 17.19 -4.16 -13.43
N ILE A 78 17.64 -3.26 -12.55
CA ILE A 78 18.37 -3.61 -11.32
C ILE A 78 17.39 -3.51 -10.15
N LEU A 79 17.31 -4.57 -9.34
CA LEU A 79 16.47 -4.62 -8.14
C LEU A 79 17.33 -4.84 -6.90
N ILE A 80 17.45 -3.81 -6.08
CA ILE A 80 18.24 -3.79 -4.85
C ILE A 80 17.28 -3.92 -3.66
N PRO A 81 17.19 -5.11 -3.03
CA PRO A 81 16.38 -5.27 -1.83
C PRO A 81 17.06 -4.57 -0.65
N ILE A 82 16.31 -3.76 0.09
CA ILE A 82 16.75 -3.16 1.35
C ILE A 82 15.89 -3.82 2.42
N LYS A 83 16.49 -4.68 3.25
CA LYS A 83 15.79 -5.47 4.25
C LYS A 83 16.24 -5.07 5.64
N ALA A 84 15.38 -4.37 6.37
CA ALA A 84 15.62 -4.00 7.76
C ALA A 84 15.74 -5.25 8.65
N SER A 85 16.78 -5.30 9.47
CA SER A 85 17.09 -6.38 10.42
C SER A 85 16.14 -6.41 11.63
N LYS A 86 15.52 -5.26 11.93
CA LYS A 86 14.59 -5.02 13.04
C LYS A 86 13.44 -4.13 12.55
N ASP A 87 12.40 -3.97 13.37
CA ASP A 87 11.37 -2.95 13.15
C ASP A 87 12.07 -1.58 13.13
N LEU A 88 12.40 -1.11 11.93
CA LEU A 88 12.90 0.23 11.73
C LEU A 88 11.67 1.13 11.82
N ASN A 89 11.55 1.85 12.93
CA ASN A 89 10.59 2.93 13.07
C ASN A 89 11.02 4.06 12.11
N VAL A 90 10.72 3.90 10.82
CA VAL A 90 10.87 4.97 9.84
C VAL A 90 9.84 6.03 10.21
N PRO A 91 10.27 7.24 10.61
CA PRO A 91 9.32 8.28 10.99
C PRO A 91 8.49 8.69 9.77
N SER A 92 7.28 9.20 10.00
CA SER A 92 6.52 9.84 8.92
C SER A 92 7.16 11.16 8.47
N ASN A 93 7.89 11.82 9.38
CA ASN A 93 8.63 13.04 9.14
C ASN A 93 9.96 13.05 9.90
N GLY A 94 11.05 13.42 9.24
CA GLY A 94 12.35 13.68 9.84
C GLY A 94 13.46 12.74 9.38
N HIS A 95 14.56 12.74 10.15
CA HIS A 95 15.79 12.06 9.79
C HIS A 95 15.66 10.55 9.91
N VAL A 96 16.21 9.83 8.94
CA VAL A 96 16.35 8.37 8.95
C VAL A 96 17.81 7.99 8.74
N PHE A 97 18.28 7.03 9.53
CA PHE A 97 19.58 6.40 9.34
C PHE A 97 19.45 4.89 9.44
N MET A 98 20.09 4.17 8.52
CA MET A 98 20.14 2.72 8.51
C MET A 98 21.57 2.27 8.22
N SER A 99 22.17 1.52 9.14
CA SER A 99 23.51 0.97 8.92
C SER A 99 23.48 -0.17 7.91
N HIS A 100 24.59 -0.39 7.21
CA HIS A 100 24.83 -1.47 6.27
C HIS A 100 24.51 -2.85 6.87
N ASN A 101 24.80 -3.03 8.17
CA ASN A 101 24.44 -4.24 8.93
C ASN A 101 22.93 -4.41 9.09
N ASP A 102 22.21 -3.31 9.31
CA ASP A 102 20.76 -3.33 9.48
C ASP A 102 20.01 -3.59 8.19
N ILE A 103 20.58 -3.23 7.03
CA ILE A 103 19.93 -3.44 5.72
C ILE A 103 20.55 -4.57 4.89
N ASN A 104 21.57 -5.23 5.42
CA ASN A 104 22.36 -6.27 4.75
C ASN A 104 22.90 -5.83 3.38
N GLN A 105 23.33 -4.58 3.26
CA GLN A 105 23.94 -4.00 2.05
C GLN A 105 25.40 -3.59 2.35
N PRO A 106 26.24 -3.29 1.35
CA PRO A 106 27.62 -2.83 1.57
C PRO A 106 27.72 -1.29 1.72
N PHE A 107 26.61 -0.63 2.05
CA PHE A 107 26.49 0.82 2.22
C PHE A 107 25.50 1.12 3.35
N ASP A 108 25.65 2.29 3.99
CA ASP A 108 24.67 2.84 4.92
C ASP A 108 23.67 3.72 4.14
N LEU A 109 22.53 4.02 4.76
CA LEU A 109 21.53 4.98 4.25
C LEU A 109 21.33 6.08 5.28
N SER A 110 21.29 7.33 4.83
CA SER A 110 21.00 8.50 5.67
C SER A 110 20.14 9.47 4.89
N GLY A 111 19.08 10.01 5.47
CA GLY A 111 18.19 10.88 4.73
C GLY A 111 17.10 11.55 5.55
N GLU A 112 16.21 12.24 4.86
CA GLU A 112 15.05 12.92 5.41
C GLU A 112 13.80 12.45 4.67
N ILE A 113 12.73 12.21 5.43
CA ILE A 113 11.39 11.96 4.89
C ILE A 113 10.46 13.09 5.32
N SER A 114 9.61 13.54 4.41
CA SER A 114 8.54 14.49 4.68
C SER A 114 7.23 13.93 4.17
N THR A 115 6.21 13.91 5.02
CA THR A 115 4.84 13.51 4.68
C THR A 115 3.89 14.64 5.03
N ASP A 116 3.24 15.20 4.01
CA ASP A 116 2.17 16.18 4.13
C ASP A 116 0.83 15.53 3.82
N ILE A 117 -0.19 15.81 4.64
CA ILE A 117 -1.53 15.23 4.50
C ILE A 117 -2.52 16.37 4.43
N GLN A 118 -3.33 16.37 3.37
CA GLN A 118 -4.36 17.37 3.11
C GLN A 118 -5.70 16.67 2.95
N ASP A 119 -6.69 17.13 3.70
CA ASP A 119 -8.07 16.66 3.59
C ASP A 119 -8.89 17.71 2.82
N SER A 120 -9.66 17.26 1.83
CA SER A 120 -10.63 18.10 1.13
C SER A 120 -11.82 18.42 2.02
N ASP A 121 -12.64 19.37 1.58
CA ASP A 121 -13.96 19.55 2.17
C ASP A 121 -14.82 18.29 2.03
N ARG A 122 -15.74 18.13 2.98
CA ARG A 122 -16.73 17.05 3.00
C ARG A 122 -17.71 17.20 1.84
N THR A 123 -17.94 16.10 1.13
CA THR A 123 -18.91 15.98 0.05
C THR A 123 -20.04 15.04 0.47
N ASP A 124 -21.27 15.53 0.40
CA ASP A 124 -22.47 14.71 0.54
C ASP A 124 -22.96 14.30 -0.86
N ALA A 125 -23.24 13.02 -1.07
CA ALA A 125 -23.70 12.47 -2.33
C ALA A 125 -24.71 11.33 -2.14
N VAL A 126 -25.32 10.90 -3.24
CA VAL A 126 -26.16 9.69 -3.31
C VAL A 126 -25.50 8.74 -4.29
N GLU A 127 -25.22 7.51 -3.86
CA GLU A 127 -24.59 6.47 -4.67
C GLU A 127 -25.56 5.31 -4.90
N ASP A 128 -25.39 4.63 -6.04
CA ASP A 128 -26.09 3.38 -6.32
C ASP A 128 -25.49 2.26 -5.47
N CYS A 129 -26.34 1.37 -4.97
CA CYS A 129 -25.97 0.25 -4.13
C CYS A 129 -26.81 -0.98 -4.47
N THR A 130 -26.40 -2.14 -3.97
CA THR A 130 -27.19 -3.37 -4.09
C THR A 130 -27.33 -4.04 -2.74
N PHE A 131 -28.47 -4.69 -2.53
CA PHE A 131 -28.69 -5.52 -1.36
C PHE A 131 -29.44 -6.78 -1.76
N THR A 132 -29.26 -7.84 -0.98
CA THR A 132 -29.89 -9.14 -1.26
C THR A 132 -31.02 -9.35 -0.28
N VAL A 133 -32.20 -9.71 -0.81
CA VAL A 133 -33.34 -10.18 -0.02
C VAL A 133 -33.61 -11.64 -0.34
N THR A 134 -34.15 -12.35 0.64
CA THR A 134 -34.67 -13.70 0.41
C THR A 134 -36.13 -13.58 -0.01
N GLU A 135 -36.45 -14.05 -1.21
CA GLU A 135 -37.82 -14.13 -1.71
C GLU A 135 -38.24 -15.60 -1.86
N ASN A 136 -39.51 -15.88 -1.59
CA ASN A 136 -40.05 -17.22 -1.80
C ASN A 136 -40.59 -17.32 -3.23
N HIS A 137 -39.90 -18.08 -4.09
CA HIS A 137 -40.29 -18.27 -5.48
C HIS A 137 -40.91 -19.65 -5.65
N CYS A 138 -42.17 -19.68 -6.09
CA CYS A 138 -42.90 -20.91 -6.36
C CYS A 138 -42.96 -21.16 -7.87
N GLN A 139 -42.56 -22.37 -8.28
CA GLN A 139 -42.65 -22.81 -9.67
C GLN A 139 -43.52 -24.06 -9.77
N LYS A 140 -44.33 -24.11 -10.83
CA LYS A 140 -45.11 -25.30 -11.17
C LYS A 140 -44.19 -26.29 -11.89
N ILE A 141 -43.92 -27.43 -11.26
CA ILE A 141 -43.10 -28.50 -11.83
C ILE A 141 -44.05 -29.65 -12.21
N CYS A 142 -44.04 -30.04 -13.48
CA CYS A 142 -44.87 -31.13 -13.99
C CYS A 142 -43.99 -32.34 -14.30
N ASP A 143 -44.03 -33.35 -13.44
CA ASP A 143 -43.29 -34.60 -13.64
C ASP A 143 -44.01 -35.54 -14.63
N LYS A 144 -45.32 -35.34 -14.85
CA LYS A 144 -46.15 -36.05 -15.84
C LYS A 144 -47.18 -35.08 -16.47
N PRO A 145 -47.74 -35.37 -17.66
CA PRO A 145 -48.69 -34.50 -18.35
C PRO A 145 -49.89 -34.07 -17.49
N ASP A 146 -50.35 -34.95 -16.60
CA ASP A 146 -51.51 -34.71 -15.72
C ASP A 146 -51.13 -34.57 -14.23
N ALA A 147 -49.84 -34.47 -13.89
CA ALA A 147 -49.38 -34.37 -12.50
C ALA A 147 -48.33 -33.27 -12.36
N CYS A 148 -48.77 -32.13 -11.83
CA CYS A 148 -47.91 -31.01 -11.50
C CYS A 148 -47.98 -30.69 -10.01
N SER A 149 -46.84 -30.38 -9.41
CA SER A 149 -46.73 -29.88 -8.05
C SER A 149 -46.25 -28.42 -8.06
N ILE A 150 -46.64 -27.65 -7.05
CA ILE A 150 -46.06 -26.34 -6.80
C ILE A 150 -44.90 -26.56 -5.83
N VAL A 151 -43.69 -26.26 -6.29
CA VAL A 151 -42.49 -26.31 -5.44
C VAL A 151 -42.05 -24.88 -5.20
N CYS A 152 -42.09 -24.49 -3.93
CA CYS A 152 -41.60 -23.20 -3.46
C CYS A 152 -40.19 -23.36 -2.89
N LYS A 153 -39.30 -22.46 -3.23
CA LYS A 153 -37.96 -22.38 -2.67
C LYS A 153 -37.60 -20.94 -2.37
N ASP A 154 -36.88 -20.76 -1.28
CA ASP A 154 -36.28 -19.47 -0.96
C ASP A 154 -35.12 -19.21 -1.92
N VAL A 155 -35.15 -18.07 -2.59
CA VAL A 155 -34.10 -17.63 -3.50
C VAL A 155 -33.57 -16.28 -3.04
N GLN A 156 -32.27 -16.08 -3.18
CA GLN A 156 -31.64 -14.78 -2.95
C GLN A 156 -31.79 -13.93 -4.21
N VAL A 157 -32.45 -12.79 -4.06
CA VAL A 157 -32.65 -11.81 -5.13
C VAL A 157 -31.85 -10.55 -4.80
N THR A 158 -31.01 -10.10 -5.72
CA THR A 158 -30.27 -8.85 -5.58
C THR A 158 -31.11 -7.71 -6.13
N ILE A 159 -31.38 -6.71 -5.29
CA ILE A 159 -32.12 -5.50 -5.60
C ILE A 159 -31.14 -4.34 -5.72
N ASN A 160 -31.31 -3.52 -6.77
CA ASN A 160 -30.59 -2.25 -6.91
C ASN A 160 -31.33 -1.17 -6.10
N GLY A 161 -30.57 -0.39 -5.35
CA GLY A 161 -31.07 0.71 -4.55
C GLY A 161 -30.12 1.91 -4.60
N ARG A 162 -30.40 2.90 -3.76
CA ARG A 162 -29.52 4.05 -3.53
C ARG A 162 -29.30 4.27 -2.04
N HIS A 163 -28.17 4.87 -1.71
CA HIS A 163 -27.91 5.33 -0.35
C HIS A 163 -27.20 6.69 -0.35
N GLU A 164 -27.43 7.43 0.73
CA GLU A 164 -26.72 8.67 1.01
C GLU A 164 -25.32 8.33 1.54
N VAL A 165 -24.31 9.06 1.08
CA VAL A 165 -22.93 8.93 1.54
C VAL A 165 -22.35 10.30 1.83
N SER A 166 -21.48 10.37 2.82
CA SER A 166 -20.61 11.53 3.06
C SER A 166 -19.18 11.06 2.97
N PHE A 167 -18.33 11.79 2.27
CA PHE A 167 -16.91 11.47 2.15
C PHE A 167 -16.06 12.73 1.98
N HIS A 168 -14.77 12.61 2.23
CA HIS A 168 -13.76 13.57 1.81
C HIS A 168 -12.63 12.85 1.09
N TYR A 169 -11.84 13.59 0.33
CA TYR A 169 -10.59 13.08 -0.25
C TYR A 169 -9.42 13.45 0.66
N ARG A 170 -8.58 12.47 0.95
CA ARG A 170 -7.30 12.67 1.63
C ARG A 170 -6.18 12.54 0.62
N THR A 171 -5.45 13.62 0.38
CA THR A 171 -4.24 13.61 -0.42
C THR A 171 -3.02 13.54 0.50
N THR A 172 -2.17 12.54 0.30
CA THR A 172 -0.91 12.36 1.03
C THR A 172 0.26 12.59 0.07
N HIS A 173 1.03 13.64 0.31
CA HIS A 173 2.27 13.94 -0.40
C HIS A 173 3.46 13.42 0.41
N ARG A 174 4.34 12.66 -0.23
CA ARG A 174 5.54 12.11 0.38
C ARG A 174 6.76 12.55 -0.40
N ASP A 175 7.76 13.07 0.29
CA ASP A 175 9.07 13.43 -0.25
C ASP A 175 10.14 12.66 0.53
N LEU A 176 11.09 12.07 -0.19
CA LEU A 176 12.18 11.31 0.38
C LEU A 176 13.49 11.67 -0.30
N SER A 177 14.44 12.13 0.50
CA SER A 177 15.82 12.37 0.11
C SER A 177 16.75 11.45 0.91
N ILE A 178 17.47 10.53 0.26
CA ILE A 178 18.38 9.57 0.90
C ILE A 178 19.74 9.59 0.22
N ASP A 179 20.79 9.71 1.03
CA ASP A 179 22.16 9.44 0.66
C ASP A 179 22.57 8.00 0.98
N PHE A 180 23.25 7.38 0.02
CA PHE A 180 23.92 6.09 0.14
C PHE A 180 25.36 6.38 0.55
N LEU A 181 25.73 5.99 1.76
CA LEU A 181 27.05 6.26 2.32
C LEU A 181 27.90 5.01 2.28
N LYS A 182 29.21 5.17 2.12
CA LYS A 182 30.15 4.06 2.31
C LYS A 182 30.07 3.56 3.74
N ALA A 183 30.04 2.24 3.92
CA ALA A 183 29.90 1.62 5.25
C ALA A 183 30.83 2.25 6.30
N ASP A 184 30.21 2.73 7.39
CA ASP A 184 30.83 3.38 8.55
C ASP A 184 31.59 4.67 8.22
N LYS A 185 31.30 5.32 7.08
CA LYS A 185 31.98 6.53 6.62
C LYS A 185 30.97 7.55 6.09
N PRO A 186 31.18 8.86 6.30
CA PRO A 186 30.29 9.90 5.77
C PRO A 186 30.47 10.15 4.26
N GLU A 187 31.18 9.27 3.55
CA GLU A 187 31.46 9.42 2.12
C GLU A 187 30.21 9.04 1.32
N VAL A 188 29.60 10.01 0.64
CA VAL A 188 28.41 9.82 -0.20
C VAL A 188 28.77 9.13 -1.51
N LEU A 189 28.19 7.96 -1.73
CA LEU A 189 28.31 7.16 -2.95
C LEU A 189 27.22 7.52 -3.97
N ALA A 190 25.99 7.74 -3.50
CA ALA A 190 24.86 8.12 -4.33
C ALA A 190 23.82 8.92 -3.54
N SER A 191 22.98 9.68 -4.22
CA SER A 191 21.87 10.44 -3.62
C SER A 191 20.58 10.14 -4.38
N PHE A 192 19.56 9.62 -3.70
CA PHE A 192 18.21 9.40 -4.22
C PHE A 192 17.29 10.52 -3.76
N HIS A 193 16.48 11.01 -4.69
CA HIS A 193 15.34 11.89 -4.40
C HIS A 193 14.11 11.31 -5.09
N GLY A 194 13.05 11.05 -4.32
CA GLY A 194 11.80 10.53 -4.85
C GLY A 194 10.58 11.07 -4.14
N THR A 195 9.49 11.15 -4.88
CA THR A 195 8.22 11.67 -4.40
C THR A 195 7.09 10.72 -4.71
N ASP A 196 6.03 10.79 -3.92
CA ASP A 196 4.78 10.07 -4.12
C ASP A 196 3.60 10.99 -3.77
N THR A 197 2.48 10.77 -4.43
CA THR A 197 1.23 11.46 -4.13
C THR A 197 0.09 10.49 -4.30
N GLU A 198 -0.58 10.22 -3.20
CA GLU A 198 -1.71 9.30 -3.12
C GLU A 198 -2.95 10.10 -2.74
N THR A 199 -4.10 9.80 -3.35
CA THR A 199 -5.38 10.42 -2.97
C THR A 199 -6.43 9.35 -2.74
N ASP A 200 -6.89 9.27 -1.50
CA ASP A 200 -7.86 8.28 -1.05
C ASP A 200 -9.20 8.93 -0.78
N ARG A 201 -10.29 8.23 -1.14
CA ARG A 201 -11.64 8.63 -0.72
C ARG A 201 -11.93 8.02 0.65
N ILE A 202 -12.12 8.86 1.66
CA ILE A 202 -12.47 8.45 3.01
C ILE A 202 -13.99 8.61 3.20
N THR A 203 -14.69 7.50 3.44
CA THR A 203 -16.13 7.52 3.69
C THR A 203 -16.39 7.82 5.16
N ASP A 204 -16.99 8.98 5.42
CA ASP A 204 -17.36 9.45 6.76
C ASP A 204 -18.69 8.85 7.21
N TYR A 205 -19.62 8.68 6.26
CA TYR A 205 -20.94 8.12 6.49
C TYR A 205 -21.42 7.34 5.27
N SER A 206 -22.13 6.24 5.52
CA SER A 206 -22.84 5.49 4.50
C SER A 206 -24.21 5.07 5.03
N GLY A 207 -25.26 5.51 4.35
CA GLY A 207 -26.64 5.22 4.66
C GLY A 207 -27.04 3.79 4.27
N VAL A 208 -28.24 3.40 4.72
CA VAL A 208 -28.85 2.12 4.35
C VAL A 208 -29.25 2.14 2.87
N CYS A 209 -28.91 1.08 2.14
CA CYS A 209 -29.35 0.89 0.77
C CYS A 209 -30.88 0.70 0.70
N ARG A 210 -31.56 1.50 -0.11
CA ARG A 210 -33.03 1.47 -0.28
C ARG A 210 -33.45 1.46 -1.73
#